data_AF-A0AAD8VQ62-F1
#
_entry.id   AF-A0AAD8VQ62-F1
#
_cell.length_a   1.000
_cell.length_b   1.000
_cell.length_c   1.000
_cell.angle_alpha   90.00
_cell.angle_beta   90.00
_cell.angle_gamma   90.00
#
_symmetry.space_group_name_H-M   'P 1'
#
loop_
_entity.id
_entity.type
_entity.pdbx_description
1 polymer ?
#
loop_
_entity_poly.entity_id
_entity_poly.type
_entity_poly.pdbx_seq_one_letter_code
_entity_poly.pdbx_strand_id
1 'polypeptide(L)'
;MTGGKAIIPTAEAKETGSSLVVQRVVRETGGSWPMLNRTNYADWALLMQVMLEACQLWVAVNDGTPERETDCTAMECLLRSIPPEMFSTLAVMAIAKEAWEAVKMMQLGVSRVCYCKPQE
;
A
#
# COMPACT_ATOMS: atom_id res chain seq x y z
N MET A 1 8.93 -59.94 16.70
CA MET A 1 9.95 -59.83 17.78
C MET A 1 10.83 -58.66 17.35
N THR A 2 10.87 -57.48 17.97
CA THR A 2 10.67 -57.00 19.36
C THR A 2 10.45 -55.48 19.20
N GLY A 3 9.37 -54.86 19.70
CA GLY A 3 9.29 -54.18 21.01
C GLY A 3 10.37 -53.08 21.18
N GLY A 4 10.14 -51.82 21.54
CA GLY A 4 8.99 -51.02 21.97
C GLY A 4 9.48 -49.75 22.71
N LYS A 5 8.66 -48.68 22.75
CA LYS A 5 8.71 -47.43 23.59
C LYS A 5 9.84 -46.40 23.29
N ALA A 6 9.72 -45.07 23.48
CA ALA A 6 8.86 -44.18 24.30
C ALA A 6 8.79 -42.75 23.65
N ILE A 7 7.63 -42.07 23.58
CA ILE A 7 7.13 -40.92 24.40
C ILE A 7 7.78 -39.52 24.14
N ILE A 8 7.03 -38.69 23.38
CA ILE A 8 6.72 -37.21 23.35
C ILE A 8 7.29 -36.28 24.47
N PRO A 9 7.34 -34.91 24.38
CA PRO A 9 6.84 -33.96 23.35
C PRO A 9 7.65 -32.65 23.08
N THR A 10 7.09 -31.78 22.22
CA THR A 10 7.15 -30.29 22.24
C THR A 10 8.46 -29.59 21.84
N ALA A 11 8.41 -28.84 20.73
CA ALA A 11 8.62 -27.39 20.73
C ALA A 11 8.20 -26.80 19.37
N GLU A 12 7.14 -26.01 19.42
CA GLU A 12 6.79 -25.03 18.39
C GLU A 12 7.91 -23.98 18.33
N ALA A 13 8.48 -23.75 17.16
CA ALA A 13 9.25 -22.53 16.88
C ALA A 13 8.91 -22.08 15.48
N LYS A 14 7.95 -21.14 15.41
CA LYS A 14 7.85 -20.16 14.35
C LYS A 14 9.21 -19.52 14.16
N GLU A 15 9.85 -19.74 13.03
CA GLU A 15 10.76 -18.74 12.50
C GLU A 15 10.18 -18.20 11.21
N THR A 16 9.52 -17.06 11.41
CA THR A 16 9.33 -15.96 10.49
C THR A 16 10.64 -15.65 9.78
N GLY A 17 10.96 -16.45 8.77
CA GLY A 17 11.76 -15.99 7.64
C GLY A 17 10.85 -15.11 6.80
N SER A 18 10.58 -13.88 7.28
CA SER A 18 9.96 -12.84 6.47
C SER A 18 10.91 -12.62 5.30
N SER A 19 10.65 -13.33 4.21
CA SER A 19 11.31 -13.17 2.94
C SER A 19 11.22 -11.71 2.59
N LEU A 20 12.33 -11.00 2.74
CA LEU A 20 12.51 -9.66 2.19
C LEU A 20 12.58 -9.86 0.68
N VAL A 21 11.43 -10.07 0.07
CA VAL A 21 11.27 -9.97 -1.38
C VAL A 21 11.40 -8.49 -1.68
N VAL A 22 12.64 -8.04 -1.81
CA VAL A 22 12.97 -6.80 -2.51
C VAL A 22 12.61 -7.07 -3.97
N GLN A 23 11.31 -6.99 -4.28
CA GLN A 23 10.84 -7.05 -5.64
C GLN A 23 11.13 -5.68 -6.25
N ARG A 24 12.37 -5.52 -6.70
CA ARG A 24 12.73 -4.48 -7.67
C ARG A 24 12.04 -4.84 -9.00
N VAL A 25 10.73 -4.61 -9.09
CA VAL A 25 10.00 -4.65 -10.37
C VAL A 25 10.11 -3.26 -10.97
N VAL A 26 11.28 -2.96 -11.51
CA VAL A 26 11.38 -1.95 -12.55
C VAL A 26 11.37 -2.73 -13.86
N ARG A 27 10.35 -2.43 -14.68
CA ARG A 27 10.16 -2.76 -16.11
C ARG A 27 9.04 -3.75 -16.40
N GLU A 28 7.79 -3.28 -16.25
CA GLU A 28 6.77 -3.50 -17.28
C GLU A 28 6.05 -2.17 -17.56
N THR A 29 6.43 -1.56 -18.68
CA THR A 29 5.68 -0.52 -19.36
C THR A 29 4.27 -1.04 -19.66
N GLY A 30 3.27 -0.67 -18.84
CA GLY A 30 1.85 -0.76 -19.18
C GLY A 30 1.05 -1.96 -18.68
N GLY A 31 1.32 -2.51 -17.49
CA GLY A 31 0.54 -3.64 -16.94
C GLY A 31 0.43 -3.64 -15.41
N SER A 32 -0.68 -3.13 -14.88
CA SER A 32 -1.05 -3.04 -13.46
C SER A 32 -0.37 -1.94 -12.63
N TRP A 33 -1.21 -1.15 -11.97
CA TRP A 33 -0.80 -0.14 -11.00
C TRP A 33 -0.34 -0.80 -9.68
N PRO A 34 0.56 -0.18 -8.90
CA PRO A 34 1.06 -0.75 -7.65
C PRO A 34 -0.07 -0.83 -6.63
N MET A 35 -0.24 -1.98 -5.99
CA MET A 35 -1.27 -2.14 -4.96
C MET A 35 -0.73 -1.69 -3.60
N LEU A 36 -1.44 -0.76 -2.96
CA LEU A 36 -1.14 -0.33 -1.60
C LEU A 36 -1.50 -1.45 -0.62
N ASN A 37 -0.52 -1.82 0.20
CA ASN A 37 -0.66 -2.74 1.31
C ASN A 37 -0.26 -2.03 2.60
N ARG A 38 -0.66 -2.61 3.74
CA ARG A 38 -0.39 -2.06 5.08
C ARG A 38 1.10 -1.85 5.39
N THR A 39 2.01 -2.53 4.69
CA THR A 39 3.45 -2.53 4.99
C THR A 39 4.32 -1.95 3.88
N ASN A 40 3.78 -1.62 2.70
CA ASN A 40 4.57 -1.21 1.54
C ASN A 40 4.41 0.26 1.16
N TYR A 41 3.87 1.11 2.05
CA TYR A 41 3.53 2.49 1.73
C TYR A 41 4.68 3.28 1.09
N ALA A 42 5.92 3.14 1.59
CA ALA A 42 7.07 3.85 1.04
C ALA A 42 7.37 3.47 -0.41
N ASP A 43 7.42 2.16 -0.70
CA ASP A 43 7.65 1.64 -2.06
C ASP A 43 6.47 1.96 -2.98
N TRP A 44 5.25 1.83 -2.46
CA TRP A 44 4.02 2.16 -3.19
C TRP A 44 3.97 3.63 -3.58
N ALA A 45 4.25 4.54 -2.64
CA ALA A 45 4.19 5.97 -2.89
C ALA A 45 5.22 6.38 -3.96
N LEU A 46 6.44 5.82 -3.89
CA LEU A 46 7.47 6.04 -4.90
C LEU A 46 7.04 5.54 -6.28
N LEU A 47 6.55 4.30 -6.38
CA LEU A 47 6.10 3.72 -7.65
C LEU A 47 4.91 4.49 -8.23
N MET A 48 3.93 4.84 -7.39
CA MET A 48 2.74 5.56 -7.82
C MET A 48 3.09 6.95 -8.34
N GLN A 49 3.99 7.67 -7.65
CA GLN A 49 4.49 8.95 -8.11
C GLN A 49 5.16 8.82 -9.49
N VAL A 50 6.09 7.89 -9.66
CA VAL A 50 6.81 7.70 -10.92
C VAL A 50 5.85 7.32 -12.07
N MET A 51 4.85 6.48 -11.80
CA MET A 51 3.85 6.09 -12.82
C MET A 51 2.94 7.26 -13.21
N LEU A 52 2.51 8.08 -12.25
CA LEU A 52 1.73 9.29 -12.54
C LEU A 52 2.55 10.34 -13.27
N GLU A 53 3.84 10.50 -12.95
CA GLU A 53 4.76 11.38 -13.67
C GLU A 53 4.94 10.92 -15.13
N ALA A 54 5.10 9.61 -15.36
CA ALA A 54 5.17 9.03 -16.71
C ALA A 54 3.89 9.28 -17.52
N CYS A 55 2.73 9.33 -16.86
CA CYS A 55 1.44 9.67 -17.48
C CYS A 55 1.14 11.17 -17.53
N GLN A 56 2.03 12.05 -17.05
CA GLN A 56 1.80 13.49 -16.90
C GLN A 56 0.59 13.86 -16.02
N LEU A 57 0.18 12.94 -15.14
CA LEU A 57 -0.94 13.12 -14.19
C LEU A 57 -0.46 13.59 -12.81
N TRP A 58 0.84 13.53 -12.53
CA TRP A 58 1.38 13.88 -11.22
C TRP A 58 1.07 15.32 -10.80
N VAL A 59 1.06 16.27 -11.74
CA VAL A 59 0.74 17.68 -11.46
C VAL A 59 -0.69 17.81 -10.91
N ALA A 60 -1.64 17.02 -11.42
CA ALA A 60 -3.02 17.01 -10.91
C ALA A 60 -3.11 16.49 -9.47
N VAL A 61 -2.23 15.55 -9.09
CA VAL A 61 -2.18 14.97 -7.76
C VAL A 61 -1.40 15.86 -6.77
N ASN A 62 -0.33 16.51 -7.22
CA ASN A 62 0.54 17.32 -6.38
C ASN A 62 -0.02 18.73 -6.17
N ASP A 63 -0.29 19.43 -7.27
CA ASP A 63 -0.68 20.84 -7.27
C ASP A 63 -2.20 21.01 -7.35
N GLY A 64 -2.88 20.04 -7.98
CA GLY A 64 -4.28 20.15 -8.36
C GLY A 64 -4.39 20.63 -9.81
N THR A 65 -5.51 20.33 -10.47
CA THR A 65 -5.76 20.76 -11.84
C THR A 65 -7.18 21.30 -11.99
N PRO A 66 -7.40 22.37 -12.79
CA PRO A 66 -8.74 22.78 -13.19
C PRO A 66 -9.33 21.86 -14.27
N GLU A 67 -8.52 21.02 -14.90
CA GLU A 67 -8.95 20.11 -15.95
C GLU A 67 -9.57 18.84 -15.36
N ARG A 68 -10.90 18.77 -15.42
CA ARG A 68 -11.66 17.67 -14.83
C ARG A 68 -11.28 16.30 -15.40
N GLU A 69 -10.96 16.21 -16.68
CA GLU A 69 -10.59 14.94 -17.32
C GLU A 69 -9.28 14.40 -16.72
N THR A 70 -8.26 15.25 -16.64
CA THR A 70 -6.97 14.90 -16.01
C THR A 70 -7.14 14.52 -14.54
N ASP A 71 -7.95 15.27 -13.78
CA ASP A 71 -8.25 14.95 -12.39
C ASP A 71 -8.97 13.61 -12.24
N CYS A 72 -10.00 13.34 -13.08
CA CYS A 72 -10.71 12.07 -13.06
C CYS A 72 -9.80 10.89 -13.43
N THR A 73 -8.93 11.05 -14.42
CA THR A 73 -7.96 10.01 -14.79
C THR A 73 -6.95 9.76 -13.67
N ALA A 74 -6.44 10.81 -13.03
CA ALA A 74 -5.54 10.66 -11.88
C ALA A 74 -6.24 9.96 -10.70
N MET A 75 -7.51 10.31 -10.44
CA MET A 75 -8.34 9.67 -9.41
C MET A 75 -8.61 8.20 -9.73
N GLU A 76 -8.90 7.86 -10.99
CA GLU A 76 -9.04 6.46 -11.42
C GLU A 76 -7.75 5.68 -11.16
N CYS A 77 -6.60 6.23 -11.54
CA CYS A 77 -5.30 5.59 -11.31
C CYS A 77 -5.04 5.34 -9.82
N LEU A 78 -5.36 6.31 -8.95
CA LEU A 78 -5.27 6.15 -7.50
C LEU A 78 -6.22 5.05 -6.99
N LEU A 79 -7.48 5.04 -7.41
CA LEU A 79 -8.45 4.02 -7.00
C LEU A 79 -8.06 2.60 -7.44
N ARG A 80 -7.42 2.45 -8.59
CA ARG A 80 -6.87 1.16 -9.05
C ARG A 80 -5.67 0.68 -8.23
N SER A 81 -5.04 1.59 -7.49
CA SER A 81 -3.79 1.37 -6.77
C SER A 81 -3.99 1.17 -5.27
N ILE A 82 -5.22 1.24 -4.77
CA ILE A 82 -5.52 1.12 -3.35
C ILE A 82 -6.50 -0.04 -3.10
N PRO A 83 -6.50 -0.62 -1.89
CA PRO A 83 -7.41 -1.68 -1.54
C PRO A 83 -8.82 -1.12 -1.28
N PRO A 84 -9.89 -1.93 -1.49
CA PRO A 84 -11.27 -1.48 -1.40
C PRO A 84 -11.68 -0.97 -0.02
N GLU A 85 -10.98 -1.40 1.04
CA GLU A 85 -11.14 -0.89 2.41
C GLU A 85 -10.89 0.62 2.54
N MET A 86 -10.12 1.23 1.63
CA MET A 86 -9.83 2.67 1.61
C MET A 86 -10.76 3.45 0.67
N PHE A 87 -11.56 2.78 -0.18
CA PHE A 87 -12.44 3.44 -1.14
C PHE A 87 -13.46 4.35 -0.46
N SER A 88 -14.00 3.93 0.69
CA SER A 88 -14.97 4.72 1.45
C SER A 88 -14.42 6.08 1.89
N THR A 89 -13.11 6.15 2.19
CA THR A 89 -12.45 7.41 2.57
C THR A 89 -12.22 8.30 1.36
N LEU A 90 -11.87 7.71 0.21
CA LEU A 90 -11.61 8.48 -1.01
C LEU A 90 -12.89 8.89 -1.75
N ALA A 91 -14.00 8.19 -1.55
CA ALA A 91 -15.29 8.52 -2.15
C ALA A 91 -15.82 9.90 -1.76
N VAL A 92 -15.33 10.47 -0.66
CA VAL A 92 -15.72 11.80 -0.17
C VAL A 92 -14.86 12.90 -0.81
N MET A 93 -13.73 12.55 -1.43
CA MET A 93 -12.77 13.51 -1.98
C MET A 93 -13.20 13.94 -3.38
N ALA A 94 -13.17 15.24 -3.64
CA ALA A 94 -13.65 15.79 -4.91
C ALA A 94 -12.58 15.79 -6.00
N ILE A 95 -11.30 15.77 -5.61
CA ILE A 95 -10.14 15.87 -6.50
C ILE A 95 -9.04 14.87 -6.14
N ALA A 96 -8.22 14.48 -7.13
CA ALA A 96 -7.16 13.49 -6.98
C ALA A 96 -6.11 13.88 -5.93
N LYS A 97 -5.85 15.18 -5.78
CA LYS A 97 -4.96 15.73 -4.75
C LYS A 97 -5.43 15.41 -3.33
N GLU A 98 -6.69 15.67 -3.03
CA GLU A 98 -7.28 15.37 -1.71
C GLU A 98 -7.25 13.87 -1.43
N ALA A 99 -7.53 13.08 -2.46
CA ALA A 99 -7.48 11.63 -2.37
C ALA A 99 -6.07 11.13 -2.01
N TRP A 100 -5.04 11.65 -2.66
CA TRP A 100 -3.64 11.34 -2.36
C TRP A 100 -3.26 11.72 -0.93
N GLU A 101 -3.59 12.94 -0.48
CA GLU A 101 -3.34 13.37 0.91
C GLU A 101 -4.07 12.51 1.93
N ALA A 102 -5.32 12.10 1.66
CA ALA A 102 -6.07 11.19 2.51
C ALA A 102 -5.37 9.82 2.64
N VAL A 103 -4.81 9.29 1.55
CA VAL A 103 -4.00 8.07 1.58
C VAL A 103 -2.77 8.24 2.46
N LYS A 104 -2.04 9.37 2.34
CA LYS A 104 -0.89 9.66 3.22
C LYS A 104 -1.31 9.72 4.67
N MET A 105 -2.38 10.44 4.98
CA MET A 105 -2.89 10.62 6.34
C MET A 105 -3.34 9.31 6.98
N MET A 106 -4.01 8.44 6.21
CA MET A 106 -4.45 7.14 6.71
C MET A 106 -3.26 6.24 7.04
N GLN A 107 -2.21 6.22 6.22
CA GLN A 107 -1.02 5.40 6.46
C GLN A 107 -0.11 5.97 7.56
N LEU A 108 0.04 7.29 7.63
CA LEU A 108 0.71 7.95 8.75
C LEU A 108 -0.09 7.80 10.05
N GLY A 109 -1.42 7.78 9.99
CA GLY A 109 -2.32 7.53 11.13
C GLY A 109 -2.21 6.10 11.66
N VAL A 110 -2.23 5.09 10.77
CA VAL A 110 -1.98 3.68 11.13
C VAL A 110 -0.60 3.53 11.78
N SER A 111 0.41 4.22 11.26
CA SER A 111 1.76 4.22 11.83
C SER A 111 1.81 4.86 13.22
N ARG A 112 1.01 5.91 13.49
CA ARG A 112 0.95 6.56 14.82
C ARG A 112 0.12 5.77 15.84
N VAL A 113 -0.92 5.07 15.41
CA VAL A 113 -1.78 4.25 16.29
C VAL A 113 -1.09 2.96 16.76
N CYS A 114 -0.15 2.42 15.99
CA CYS A 114 0.59 1.21 16.38
C CYS A 114 1.67 1.41 17.46
N TYR A 115 1.91 2.63 17.96
CA TYR A 115 2.87 2.88 19.05
C TYR A 115 2.23 3.09 20.43
N CYS A 116 0.91 3.10 20.55
CA CYS A 116 0.27 2.97 21.86
C CYS A 116 0.25 1.49 22.26
N LYS A 117 1.40 0.95 22.67
CA LYS A 117 1.38 -0.17 23.61
C LYS A 117 0.73 0.35 24.91
N PRO A 118 -0.18 -0.41 25.54
CA PRO A 118 -0.62 -0.08 26.89
C PRO A 118 0.65 -0.05 27.75
N GLN A 119 0.95 1.11 28.34
CA GLN A 119 1.85 1.16 29.48
C GLN A 119 1.05 0.55 30.63
N GLU A 120 1.43 -0.66 31.04
CA GLU A 120 1.09 -1.21 32.36
C GLU A 120 1.76 -0.39 33.47
#